data_AF-A0ABD4Z472-F1
#
_entry.id   AF-A0ABD4Z472-F1
#
_cell.length_a   1.000
_cell.length_b   1.000
_cell.length_c   1.000
_cell.angle_alpha   90.00
_cell.angle_beta   90.00
_cell.angle_gamma   90.00
#
_symmetry.space_group_name_H-M   'P 1'
#
loop_
_entity.id
_entity.type
_entity.pdbx_description
1 polymer ?
#
loop_
_entity_poly.entity_id
_entity_poly.type
_entity_poly.pdbx_seq_one_letter_code
_entity_poly.pdbx_strand_id
1 'polypeptide(L)'
;MLTCMDVNLNFAGSKIRIVITTNSPNVCEEIRNVIESGRMGFSSLLKIVEAHGGCLIGSEKPLEITTKDNAVKVVAEPTSIFISMYWGTVVDKVREVCKGS
;
A
#
# COMPACT_ATOMS: atom_id res chain seq x y z
N MET A 1 1.52 13.13 -10.14
CA MET A 1 1.79 11.69 -9.97
C MET A 1 1.01 10.92 -11.02
N LEU A 2 1.56 9.83 -11.54
CA LEU A 2 0.94 8.95 -12.52
C LEU A 2 0.46 7.67 -11.83
N THR A 3 -0.70 7.15 -12.23
CA THR A 3 -1.18 5.85 -11.76
C THR A 3 -0.27 4.75 -12.30
N CYS A 4 0.42 4.07 -11.39
CA CYS A 4 1.28 2.95 -11.72
C CYS A 4 0.47 1.65 -11.84
N MET A 5 -0.38 1.39 -10.84
CA MET A 5 -1.15 0.15 -10.70
C MET A 5 -2.48 0.39 -10.00
N ASP A 6 -3.49 -0.40 -10.37
CA ASP A 6 -4.77 -0.57 -9.68
C ASP A 6 -5.05 -2.07 -9.61
N VAL A 7 -4.88 -2.65 -8.42
CA VAL A 7 -4.91 -4.10 -8.23
C VAL A 7 -5.69 -4.48 -6.98
N ASN A 8 -6.24 -5.70 -6.98
CA ASN A 8 -6.85 -6.28 -5.79
C ASN A 8 -5.88 -7.29 -5.16
N LEU A 9 -5.32 -6.96 -3.99
CA LEU A 9 -4.43 -7.85 -3.26
C LEU A 9 -5.16 -8.62 -2.17
N ASN A 10 -4.71 -9.85 -1.93
CA ASN A 10 -5.23 -10.66 -0.83
C ASN A 10 -4.61 -10.23 0.52
N PHE A 11 -5.47 -10.07 1.52
CA PHE A 11 -5.11 -9.86 2.92
C PHE A 11 -6.09 -10.62 3.81
N ALA A 12 -5.57 -11.50 4.69
CA ALA A 12 -6.37 -12.29 5.62
C ALA A 12 -7.57 -13.02 4.97
N GLY A 13 -7.39 -13.57 3.76
CA GLY A 13 -8.45 -14.27 3.02
C GLY A 13 -9.47 -13.38 2.31
N SER A 14 -9.31 -12.06 2.37
CA SER A 14 -10.14 -11.07 1.66
C SER A 14 -9.34 -10.26 0.66
N LYS A 15 -10.03 -9.54 -0.23
CA LYS A 15 -9.40 -8.62 -1.18
C LYS A 15 -9.43 -7.19 -0.64
N ILE A 16 -8.35 -6.46 -0.91
CA ILE A 16 -8.22 -5.02 -0.70
C ILE A 16 -7.88 -4.44 -2.08
N ARG A 17 -8.62 -3.41 -2.50
CA ARG A 17 -8.29 -2.67 -3.71
C ARG A 17 -7.17 -1.69 -3.36
N ILE A 18 -6.15 -1.64 -4.20
CA ILE A 18 -4.98 -0.82 -3.98
C ILE A 18 -4.64 -0.09 -5.26
N VAL A 19 -4.62 1.22 -5.16
CA VAL A 19 -4.19 2.13 -6.21
C VAL A 19 -2.85 2.71 -5.82
N ILE A 20 -1.85 2.52 -6.67
CA ILE A 20 -0.50 3.01 -6.46
C ILE A 20 -0.22 4.08 -7.50
N THR A 21 0.20 5.24 -7.02
CA THR A 21 0.62 6.37 -7.84
C THR A 21 2.07 6.71 -7.52
N THR A 22 2.83 7.12 -8.52
CA THR A 22 4.24 7.48 -8.35
C THR A 22 4.59 8.69 -9.21
N ASN A 23 5.67 9.38 -8.87
CA ASN A 23 6.24 10.45 -9.69
C ASN A 23 7.34 9.95 -10.65
N SER A 24 7.73 8.67 -10.56
CA SER A 24 8.86 8.10 -11.32
C SER A 24 8.45 6.80 -12.04
N PRO A 25 8.61 6.71 -13.38
CA PRO A 25 8.38 5.48 -14.12
C PRO A 25 9.25 4.32 -13.64
N ASN A 26 10.49 4.60 -13.20
CA ASN A 26 11.42 3.58 -12.72
C ASN A 26 10.91 2.94 -11.41
N VAL A 27 10.37 3.76 -10.51
CA VAL A 27 9.75 3.28 -9.26
C VAL A 27 8.50 2.46 -9.58
N CYS A 28 7.75 2.82 -10.61
CA CYS A 28 6.60 2.02 -11.05
C CYS A 28 7.00 0.61 -11.48
N GLU A 29 8.08 0.47 -12.26
CA GLU A 29 8.59 -0.83 -12.70
C GLU A 29 9.11 -1.67 -11.53
N GLU A 30 9.79 -1.06 -10.56
CA GLU A 30 10.20 -1.75 -9.32
C GLU A 30 8.99 -2.30 -8.57
N ILE A 31 7.95 -1.48 -8.36
CA ILE A 31 6.72 -1.88 -7.69
C ILE A 31 6.01 -3.00 -8.45
N ARG A 32 5.93 -2.91 -9.78
CA ARG A 32 5.36 -3.97 -10.64
C ARG A 32 6.11 -5.27 -10.47
N ASN A 33 7.44 -5.26 -10.57
CA ASN A 33 8.26 -6.45 -10.40
C ASN A 33 8.08 -7.10 -9.02
N VAL A 34 7.97 -6.28 -7.97
CA VAL A 34 7.66 -6.75 -6.61
C VAL A 34 6.27 -7.40 -6.56
N ILE A 35 5.24 -6.78 -7.13
CA ILE A 35 3.87 -7.33 -7.06
C ILE A 35 3.70 -8.56 -7.97
N GLU A 36 4.24 -8.53 -9.18
CA GLU A 36 4.07 -9.56 -10.23
C GLU A 36 4.93 -10.81 -10.02
N SER A 37 6.05 -10.72 -9.29
CA SER A 37 6.90 -11.88 -8.92
C SER A 37 6.22 -12.89 -7.99
N GLY A 38 4.92 -12.72 -7.71
CA GLY A 38 4.02 -13.87 -7.57
C GLY A 38 3.88 -14.46 -6.16
N ARG A 39 4.32 -13.75 -5.11
CA ARG A 39 4.08 -14.16 -3.70
C ARG A 39 3.55 -13.05 -2.80
N MET A 40 3.10 -11.94 -3.37
CA MET A 40 3.06 -10.67 -2.66
C MET A 40 1.64 -10.20 -2.36
N GLY A 41 1.23 -10.40 -1.11
CA GLY A 41 0.05 -9.75 -0.53
C GLY A 41 0.35 -8.32 -0.07
N PHE A 42 -0.62 -7.71 0.61
CA PHE A 42 -0.53 -6.34 1.15
C PHE A 42 0.77 -6.05 1.93
N SER A 43 1.37 -7.06 2.59
CA SER A 43 2.64 -6.93 3.32
C SER A 43 3.83 -6.49 2.45
N SER A 44 3.83 -6.82 1.17
CA SER A 44 4.93 -6.48 0.27
C SER A 44 4.94 -5.01 -0.12
N LEU A 45 3.77 -4.38 -0.17
CA LEU A 45 3.66 -2.94 -0.33
C LEU A 45 4.27 -2.20 0.86
N LEU A 46 4.06 -2.72 2.07
CA LEU A 46 4.65 -2.12 3.27
C LEU A 46 6.18 -2.14 3.21
N LYS A 47 6.81 -3.17 2.62
CA LYS A 47 8.27 -3.23 2.43
C LYS A 47 8.77 -2.17 1.44
N ILE A 48 8.04 -1.94 0.34
CA ILE A 48 8.38 -0.87 -0.61
C ILE A 48 8.36 0.47 0.13
N VAL A 49 7.28 0.71 0.88
CA VAL A 49 7.11 1.94 1.62
C VAL A 49 8.22 2.15 2.66
N GLU A 50 8.63 1.09 3.36
CA GLU A 50 9.76 1.11 4.28
C GLU A 50 11.10 1.42 3.57
N ALA A 51 11.34 0.86 2.38
CA ALA A 51 12.54 1.13 1.58
C ALA A 51 12.66 2.61 1.15
N HIS A 52 11.55 3.32 1.04
CA HIS A 52 11.49 4.76 0.77
C HIS A 52 11.61 5.64 2.04
N GLY A 53 12.22 5.11 3.10
CA GLY A 53 12.45 5.83 4.37
C GLY A 53 11.20 5.94 5.24
N GLY A 54 10.19 5.11 4.99
CA GLY A 54 8.94 5.06 5.74
C GLY A 54 7.80 5.83 5.07
N CYS A 55 6.74 6.07 5.86
CA CYS A 55 5.50 6.65 5.37
C CYS A 55 4.84 7.66 6.28
N LEU A 56 3.95 8.43 5.66
CA LEU A 56 2.97 9.31 6.27
C LEU A 56 1.58 8.80 5.91
N ILE A 57 0.71 8.68 6.91
CA ILE A 57 -0.71 8.34 6.71
C ILE A 57 -1.48 9.65 6.56
N GLY A 58 -2.08 9.87 5.39
CA GLY A 58 -2.90 11.06 5.10
C GLY A 58 -4.38 10.86 5.45
N SER A 59 -4.87 9.63 5.33
CA SER A 59 -6.24 9.25 5.67
C SER A 59 -6.28 7.77 6.04
N GLU A 60 -7.28 7.38 6.83
CA GLU A 60 -7.48 5.98 7.22
C GLU A 60 -8.70 5.37 6.54
N LYS A 61 -9.57 6.17 5.92
CA LYS A 61 -10.77 5.71 5.19
C LYS A 61 -11.05 6.65 4.00
N PRO A 62 -10.59 6.34 2.78
CA PRO A 62 -9.70 5.23 2.41
C PRO A 62 -8.32 5.37 3.06
N LEU A 63 -7.57 4.26 3.19
CA LEU A 63 -6.23 4.32 3.76
C LEU A 63 -5.29 4.93 2.72
N GLU A 64 -4.83 6.14 2.98
CA GLU A 64 -3.90 6.88 2.12
C GLU A 64 -2.53 6.95 2.79
N ILE A 65 -1.53 6.44 2.09
CA ILE A 65 -0.15 6.38 2.55
C ILE A 65 0.71 7.07 1.51
N THR A 66 1.59 7.97 1.94
CA THR A 66 2.60 8.60 1.08
C THR A 66 3.97 8.32 1.67
N THR A 67 4.94 7.93 0.84
CA THR A 67 6.33 7.74 1.29
C THR A 67 6.96 9.07 1.69
N LYS A 68 7.93 9.08 2.62
CA LYS A 68 8.54 10.33 3.11
C LYS A 68 9.25 11.13 2.01
N ASP A 69 9.80 10.43 1.01
CA ASP A 69 10.43 11.04 -0.17
C ASP A 69 9.41 11.56 -1.22
N ASN A 70 8.10 11.40 -0.96
CA ASN A 70 7.00 11.73 -1.87
C ASN A 70 7.08 11.02 -3.24
N ALA A 71 7.82 9.91 -3.35
CA ALA A 71 7.95 9.15 -4.58
C ALA A 71 6.73 8.27 -4.87
N VAL A 72 6.09 7.75 -3.83
CA VAL A 72 4.99 6.79 -3.92
C VAL A 72 3.82 7.22 -3.04
N LYS A 73 2.61 7.17 -3.60
CA LYS A 73 1.35 7.28 -2.86
C LYS A 73 0.51 6.04 -3.12
N VAL A 74 0.07 5.40 -2.04
CA VAL A 74 -0.78 4.21 -2.02
C VAL A 74 -2.13 4.58 -1.44
N VAL A 75 -3.20 4.22 -2.14
CA VAL A 75 -4.57 4.33 -1.64
C VAL A 75 -5.16 2.93 -1.56
N ALA A 76 -5.55 2.51 -0.38
CA ALA A 76 -6.12 1.19 -0.13
C ALA A 76 -7.56 1.30 0.36
N GLU A 77 -8.42 0.44 -0.19
CA GLU A 77 -9.85 0.41 0.10
C GLU A 77 -10.34 -1.03 0.36
N PRO A 78 -11.19 -1.23 1.37
CA PRO A 78 -11.82 -2.52 1.60
C PRO A 78 -12.77 -2.85 0.44
N THR A 79 -12.65 -4.03 -0.17
CA THR A 79 -13.57 -4.45 -1.24
C THR A 79 -14.78 -5.24 -0.73
N SER A 80 -14.84 -5.53 0.57
CA SER A 80 -15.92 -6.31 1.17
C SER A 80 -16.20 -5.87 2.60
N ILE A 81 -17.41 -6.15 3.07
CA ILE A 81 -17.83 -5.84 4.45
C ILE A 81 -16.94 -6.58 5.47
N PHE A 82 -16.48 -7.80 5.16
CA PHE A 82 -15.60 -8.55 6.04
C PHE A 82 -14.30 -7.80 6.31
N ILE A 83 -13.60 -7.36 5.25
CA ILE A 83 -12.35 -6.63 5.44
C ILE A 83 -12.56 -5.25 6.07
N SER A 84 -13.73 -4.62 5.89
CA SER A 84 -14.10 -3.39 6.59
C SER A 84 -14.15 -3.55 8.11
N MET A 85 -14.54 -4.73 8.62
CA MET A 85 -14.54 -5.01 10.06
C MET A 85 -13.11 -5.09 10.62
N TYR A 86 -12.17 -5.61 9.83
CA TYR A 86 -10.75 -5.74 10.20
C TYR A 86 -9.91 -4.55 9.73
N TRP A 87 -10.55 -3.49 9.23
CA TRP A 87 -9.83 -2.35 8.66
C TRP A 87 -8.97 -1.62 9.69
N GLY A 88 -9.43 -1.56 10.94
CA GLY A 88 -8.62 -1.04 12.05
C GLY A 88 -7.28 -1.78 12.18
N THR A 89 -7.29 -3.11 12.09
CA THR A 89 -6.06 -3.92 12.12
C THR A 89 -5.14 -3.65 10.92
N VAL A 90 -5.71 -3.41 9.74
CA VAL A 90 -4.92 -3.02 8.55
C VAL A 90 -4.23 -1.67 8.80
N VAL A 91 -4.98 -0.68 9.27
CA VAL A 91 -4.48 0.66 9.60
C VAL A 91 -3.42 0.59 10.69
N ASP A 92 -3.64 -0.17 11.75
CA ASP A 92 -2.68 -0.30 12.86
C ASP A 92 -1.37 -0.93 12.39
N LYS A 93 -1.44 -1.98 11.55
CA LYS A 93 -0.24 -2.58 10.95
C LYS A 93 0.53 -1.60 10.07
N VAL A 94 -0.17 -0.74 9.33
CA VAL A 94 0.46 0.33 8.54
C VAL A 94 1.08 1.38 9.45
N ARG A 95 0.39 1.79 10.53
CA ARG A 95 0.92 2.72 11.52
C ARG A 95 2.20 2.20 12.17
N GLU A 96 2.28 0.90 12.49
CA GLU A 96 3.49 0.29 13.03
C GLU A 96 4.67 0.44 12.07
N VAL A 97 4.45 0.13 10.78
CA VAL A 97 5.48 0.30 9.74
C VAL A 97 5.87 1.77 9.58
N CYS A 98 4.90 2.69 9.52
CA CYS A 98 5.18 4.11 9.35
C CYS A 98 5.85 4.77 10.57
N LYS A 99 5.59 4.28 11.79
CA LYS A 99 6.22 4.79 13.03
C LYS A 99 7.64 4.25 13.25
N GLY A 100 7.96 3.09 12.68
CA GLY A 100 9.25 2.43 12.82
C GLY A 100 10.37 3.00 11.93
N SER A 101 10.08 4.05 11.15
CA SER A 101 10.97 4.64 10.13
C SER A 101 11.27 6.11 10.37
#